data_AF-A0A1Y2ADT5-F1
#
_entry.id   AF-A0A1Y2ADT5-F1
#
_cell.length_a   1.000
_cell.length_b   1.000
_cell.length_c   1.000
_cell.angle_alpha   90.00
_cell.angle_beta   90.00
_cell.angle_gamma   90.00
#
_symmetry.space_group_name_H-M   'P 1'
#
loop_
_entity.id
_entity.type
_entity.pdbx_description
1 polymer ?
#
loop_
_entity_poly.entity_id
_entity_poly.type
_entity_poly.pdbx_seq_one_letter_code
_entity_poly.pdbx_strand_id
1 'polypeptide(L)'
;MGKTNAVLGLIAVLATAFALNPDEESFKKYIDTKMKDVGSSWFERKLVSNISTLVYKREDYKFFSIINVPENETNYLGIFGLWIPLPTMNRLNELKEDIERDIKDAGKDLKKKAGEVQKDIKKKGEELQKAVKSE
;
A
#
# COMPACT_ATOMS: atom_id res chain seq x y z
N MET A 1 -24.07 -22.44 19.56
CA MET A 1 -23.55 -23.00 18.29
C MET A 1 -22.44 -22.16 17.63
N GLY A 2 -22.34 -20.84 17.83
CA GLY A 2 -21.32 -20.02 17.12
C GLY A 2 -19.85 -20.24 17.51
N LYS A 3 -19.56 -20.51 18.80
CA LYS A 3 -18.16 -20.61 19.31
C LYS A 3 -17.44 -21.86 18.81
N THR A 4 -18.10 -23.01 18.77
CA THR A 4 -17.51 -24.28 18.30
C THR A 4 -17.18 -24.23 16.81
N ASN A 5 -18.05 -23.64 15.98
CA ASN A 5 -17.79 -23.48 14.55
C ASN A 5 -16.65 -22.48 14.28
N ALA A 6 -16.54 -21.42 15.06
CA ALA A 6 -15.42 -20.49 14.98
C ALA A 6 -14.08 -21.15 15.36
N VAL A 7 -14.07 -21.99 16.40
CA VAL A 7 -12.89 -22.75 16.82
C VAL A 7 -12.47 -23.78 15.76
N LEU A 8 -13.43 -24.53 15.21
CA LEU A 8 -13.14 -25.50 14.14
C LEU A 8 -12.63 -24.80 12.87
N GLY A 9 -13.21 -23.65 12.51
CA GLY A 9 -12.73 -22.83 11.40
C GLY A 9 -11.30 -22.33 11.64
N LEU A 10 -10.99 -21.85 12.84
CA LEU A 10 -9.63 -21.40 13.19
C LEU A 10 -8.61 -22.55 13.11
N ILE A 11 -8.96 -23.72 13.64
CA ILE A 11 -8.09 -24.91 13.60
C ILE A 11 -7.81 -25.32 12.15
N ALA A 12 -8.84 -25.32 11.29
CA ALA A 12 -8.67 -25.63 9.87
C ALA A 12 -7.70 -24.66 9.20
N VAL A 13 -7.88 -23.34 9.42
CA VAL A 13 -6.99 -22.30 8.85
C VAL A 13 -5.55 -22.47 9.32
N LEU A 14 -5.33 -22.73 10.62
CA LEU A 14 -4.00 -22.94 11.18
C LEU A 14 -3.33 -24.21 10.64
N ALA A 15 -4.08 -25.31 10.49
CA ALA A 15 -3.57 -26.54 9.91
C ALA A 15 -3.16 -26.35 8.45
N THR A 16 -3.95 -25.61 7.66
CA THR A 16 -3.62 -25.26 6.28
C THR A 16 -2.39 -24.36 6.21
N ALA A 17 -2.27 -23.36 7.09
CA ALA A 17 -1.12 -22.47 7.15
C ALA A 17 0.18 -23.23 7.50
N PHE A 18 0.09 -24.20 8.41
CA PHE A 18 1.22 -25.06 8.78
C PHE A 18 1.64 -25.98 7.62
N ALA A 19 0.68 -26.65 6.98
CA ALA A 19 0.95 -27.60 5.90
C ALA A 19 1.49 -26.92 4.63
N LEU A 20 1.10 -25.66 4.41
CA LEU A 20 1.49 -24.86 3.24
C LEU A 20 2.48 -23.74 3.61
N ASN A 21 3.24 -23.88 4.70
CA ASN A 21 4.25 -22.90 5.05
C ASN A 21 5.35 -22.91 3.96
N PRO A 22 5.52 -21.81 3.19
CA PRO A 22 6.45 -21.80 2.07
C PRO A 22 7.91 -21.75 2.53
N ASP A 23 8.78 -22.42 1.78
CA ASP A 23 10.21 -22.54 2.05
C ASP A 23 11.06 -21.59 1.19
N GLU A 24 12.38 -21.60 1.41
CA GLU A 24 13.34 -20.78 0.64
C GLU A 24 13.31 -21.11 -0.87
N GLU A 25 13.09 -22.38 -1.24
CA GLU A 25 13.04 -22.79 -2.63
C GLU A 25 11.79 -22.22 -3.33
N SER A 26 10.64 -22.23 -2.67
CA SER A 26 9.42 -21.62 -3.17
C SER A 26 9.56 -20.10 -3.33
N PHE A 27 10.31 -19.44 -2.45
CA PHE A 27 10.60 -18.01 -2.59
C PHE A 27 11.49 -17.72 -3.80
N LYS A 28 12.55 -18.51 -3.98
CA LYS A 28 13.42 -18.42 -5.17
C LYS A 28 12.60 -18.60 -6.45
N LYS A 29 11.73 -19.61 -6.50
CA LYS A 29 10.81 -19.83 -7.63
C LYS A 29 9.87 -18.65 -7.83
N TYR A 30 9.27 -18.12 -6.77
CA TYR A 30 8.41 -16.94 -6.85
C TYR A 30 9.12 -15.74 -7.47
N ILE A 31 10.33 -15.45 -7.00
CA ILE A 31 11.14 -14.35 -7.49
C ILE A 31 11.56 -14.59 -8.95
N ASP A 32 12.06 -15.79 -9.29
CA ASP A 32 12.43 -16.17 -10.65
C ASP A 32 11.24 -16.05 -11.62
N THR A 33 10.05 -16.51 -11.23
CA THR A 33 8.85 -16.41 -12.04
C THR A 33 8.41 -14.96 -12.19
N LYS A 34 8.38 -14.18 -11.10
CA LYS A 34 8.01 -12.75 -11.15
C LYS A 34 8.98 -11.92 -11.96
N MET A 35 10.25 -12.30 -12.03
CA MET A 35 11.28 -11.61 -12.81
C MET A 35 11.31 -12.01 -14.28
N LYS A 36 10.98 -13.25 -14.61
CA LYS A 36 10.85 -13.70 -16.01
C LYS A 36 9.67 -13.07 -16.72
N ASP A 37 8.58 -12.81 -15.98
CA ASP A 37 7.34 -12.26 -16.53
C ASP A 37 7.34 -10.74 -16.67
N VAL A 38 8.26 -10.03 -16.00
CA VAL A 38 8.27 -8.55 -15.97
C VAL A 38 9.66 -8.01 -16.30
N GLY A 39 9.82 -7.58 -17.55
CA GLY A 39 11.07 -7.05 -18.10
C GLY A 39 11.13 -5.53 -18.20
N SER A 40 10.34 -4.78 -17.44
CA SER A 40 10.14 -3.33 -17.71
C SER A 40 10.57 -2.40 -16.58
N SER A 41 10.67 -2.84 -15.32
CA SER A 41 10.97 -1.91 -14.21
C SER A 41 12.46 -1.85 -13.85
N TRP A 42 12.96 -0.63 -13.59
CA TRP A 42 14.29 -0.42 -12.99
C TRP A 42 14.45 -1.14 -11.63
N PHE A 43 13.34 -1.29 -10.90
CA PHE A 43 13.26 -2.02 -9.63
C PHE A 43 13.63 -3.50 -9.78
N GLU A 44 13.16 -4.14 -10.86
CA GLU A 44 13.36 -5.58 -11.11
C GLU A 44 14.81 -5.87 -11.48
N ARG A 45 15.47 -4.96 -12.23
CA ARG A 45 16.88 -5.10 -12.61
C ARG A 45 17.82 -5.10 -11.41
N LYS A 46 17.50 -4.28 -10.40
CA LYS A 46 18.28 -4.18 -9.16
C LYS A 46 18.11 -5.40 -8.25
N LEU A 47 16.95 -6.02 -8.33
CA LEU A 47 16.59 -7.23 -7.59
C LEU A 47 17.30 -8.46 -8.22
N VAL A 48 17.31 -8.57 -9.55
CA VAL A 48 17.99 -9.65 -10.31
C VAL A 48 19.51 -9.67 -10.11
N SER A 49 20.18 -8.52 -10.01
CA SER A 49 21.65 -8.43 -9.98
C SER A 49 22.31 -9.00 -8.72
N ASN A 50 21.52 -9.55 -7.81
CA ASN A 50 21.76 -9.43 -6.38
C ASN A 50 21.22 -10.69 -5.63
N ILE A 51 20.18 -11.33 -6.18
CA ILE A 51 19.72 -12.70 -5.84
C ILE A 51 20.83 -13.75 -5.95
N SER A 52 21.75 -13.62 -6.91
CA SER A 52 22.81 -14.61 -7.12
C SER A 52 23.85 -14.61 -5.99
N THR A 53 23.89 -13.56 -5.16
CA THR A 53 24.88 -13.39 -4.09
C THR A 53 24.27 -13.41 -2.69
N LEU A 54 22.95 -13.27 -2.55
CA LEU A 54 22.29 -13.18 -1.24
C LEU A 54 21.70 -14.50 -0.75
N VAL A 55 22.29 -15.00 0.34
CA VAL A 55 21.65 -16.00 1.21
C VAL A 55 20.52 -15.29 1.94
N TYR A 56 19.30 -15.41 1.41
CA TYR A 56 18.11 -14.90 2.08
C TYR A 56 17.92 -15.61 3.41
N LYS A 57 18.01 -14.87 4.51
CA LYS A 57 17.78 -15.43 5.84
C LYS A 57 16.27 -15.57 6.04
N ARG A 58 15.75 -16.78 5.90
CA ARG A 58 14.36 -17.09 6.19
C ARG A 58 14.15 -17.21 7.70
N GLU A 59 13.20 -16.45 8.20
CA GLU A 59 12.65 -16.64 9.54
C GLU A 59 11.40 -17.51 9.42
N ASP A 60 11.53 -18.76 9.85
CA ASP A 60 10.45 -19.74 9.83
C ASP A 60 9.62 -19.61 11.10
N TYR A 61 8.39 -19.10 10.96
CA TYR A 61 7.38 -19.21 11.99
C TYR A 61 6.46 -20.36 11.60
N LYS A 62 6.04 -21.19 12.56
CA LYS A 62 5.33 -22.46 12.31
C LYS A 62 4.17 -22.39 11.29
N PHE A 63 3.55 -21.23 11.11
CA PHE A 63 2.41 -21.00 10.20
C PHE A 63 2.70 -20.03 9.05
N PHE A 64 3.86 -19.38 9.06
CA PHE A 64 4.23 -18.38 8.07
C PHE A 64 5.75 -18.18 8.05
N SER A 65 6.32 -17.87 6.90
CA SER A 65 7.74 -17.55 6.79
C SER A 65 7.91 -16.06 6.52
N ILE A 66 8.94 -15.45 7.08
CA ILE A 66 9.35 -14.09 6.71
C ILE A 66 10.71 -14.16 6.05
N ILE A 67 10.85 -13.49 4.92
CA ILE A 67 12.16 -13.27 4.29
C ILE A 67 12.39 -11.79 4.20
N ASN A 68 13.48 -11.33 4.80
CA ASN A 68 13.97 -9.97 4.61
C ASN A 68 14.86 -9.93 3.37
N VAL A 69 14.52 -9.04 2.42
CA VAL A 69 15.36 -8.75 1.27
C VAL A 69 16.06 -7.41 1.51
N PRO A 70 17.32 -7.42 2.00
CA PRO A 70 17.99 -6.21 2.49
C PRO A 70 18.22 -5.17 1.40
N GLU A 71 18.32 -5.58 0.13
CA GLU A 71 18.57 -4.71 -1.01
C GLU A 71 17.46 -3.67 -1.26
N ASN A 72 16.24 -4.04 -0.86
CA ASN A 72 15.04 -3.24 -1.05
C ASN A 72 14.37 -2.89 0.28
N GLU A 73 14.98 -3.28 1.41
CA GLU A 73 14.39 -3.20 2.74
C GLU A 73 13.02 -3.89 2.86
N THR A 74 12.60 -4.68 1.87
CA THR A 74 11.26 -5.26 1.80
C THR A 74 11.21 -6.58 2.57
N ASN A 75 10.22 -6.71 3.45
CA ASN A 75 9.89 -7.98 4.08
C ASN A 75 8.87 -8.72 3.22
N TYR A 76 9.10 -9.99 2.94
CA TYR A 76 8.12 -10.85 2.28
C TYR A 76 7.49 -11.78 3.29
N LEU A 77 6.16 -11.81 3.31
CA LEU A 77 5.37 -12.75 4.10
C LEU A 77 5.02 -13.96 3.23
N GLY A 78 5.45 -15.12 3.68
CA GLY A 78 5.14 -16.43 3.14
C GLY A 78 4.01 -17.06 3.94
N ILE A 79 2.83 -17.25 3.36
CA ILE A 79 1.71 -17.94 4.02
C ILE A 79 0.84 -18.65 2.97
N PHE A 80 0.33 -19.84 3.28
CA PHE A 80 -0.49 -20.63 2.34
C PHE A 80 0.17 -20.88 0.97
N GLY A 81 1.49 -21.06 0.92
CA GLY A 81 2.25 -21.23 -0.32
C GLY A 81 2.40 -19.96 -1.16
N LEU A 82 1.98 -18.79 -0.64
CA LEU A 82 2.05 -17.50 -1.33
C LEU A 82 3.10 -16.60 -0.68
N TRP A 83 3.79 -15.83 -1.52
CA TRP A 83 4.72 -14.79 -1.09
C TRP A 83 4.14 -13.40 -1.39
N ILE A 84 3.98 -12.61 -0.32
CA ILE A 84 3.37 -11.28 -0.37
C ILE A 84 4.41 -10.26 0.12
N PRO A 85 4.78 -9.25 -0.70
CA PRO A 85 5.65 -8.17 -0.24
C PRO A 85 4.89 -7.30 0.77
N LEU A 86 5.43 -7.17 1.97
CA LEU A 86 4.94 -6.26 2.99
C LEU A 86 5.50 -4.85 2.70
N PRO A 87 4.65 -3.81 2.69
CA PRO A 87 5.12 -2.44 2.58
C PRO A 87 6.02 -2.11 3.77
N THR A 88 7.17 -1.48 3.50
CA THR A 88 8.03 -0.96 4.55
C THR A 88 7.35 0.23 5.24
N MET A 89 7.63 0.40 6.53
CA MET A 89 7.14 1.56 7.30
C MET A 89 7.59 2.89 6.65
N ASN A 90 8.74 2.90 5.99
CA ASN A 90 9.25 4.05 5.24
C ASN A 90 8.31 4.43 4.07
N ARG A 91 7.90 3.44 3.25
CA ARG A 91 6.96 3.67 2.13
C ARG A 91 5.57 4.06 2.60
N LEU A 92 5.13 3.55 3.76
CA LEU A 92 3.88 3.95 4.40
C LEU A 92 3.93 5.42 4.88
N ASN A 93 5.08 5.86 5.41
CA ASN A 93 5.27 7.24 5.83
C ASN A 93 5.31 8.20 4.63
N GLU A 94 6.03 7.86 3.56
CA GLU A 94 6.05 8.65 2.31
C GLU A 94 4.63 8.80 1.72
N LEU A 95 3.88 7.70 1.62
CA LEU A 95 2.51 7.73 1.12
C LEU A 95 1.58 8.60 1.99
N LYS A 96 1.79 8.57 3.31
CA LYS A 96 1.04 9.41 4.24
C LYS A 96 1.36 10.89 4.05
N GLU A 97 2.63 11.23 3.88
CA GLU A 97 3.07 12.60 3.62
C GLU A 97 2.53 13.14 2.29
N ASP A 98 2.49 12.33 1.24
CA ASP A 98 1.91 12.69 -0.06
C ASP A 98 0.41 12.98 0.04
N ILE A 99 -0.34 12.10 0.71
CA ILE A 99 -1.78 12.28 0.93
C ILE A 99 -2.05 13.55 1.75
N GLU A 100 -1.25 13.81 2.79
CA GLU A 100 -1.41 14.98 3.65
C GLU A 100 -1.15 16.28 2.87
N ARG A 101 -0.17 16.27 1.97
CA ARG A 101 0.14 17.39 1.06
C ARG A 101 -1.03 17.68 0.12
N ASP A 102 -1.55 16.65 -0.54
CA ASP A 102 -2.65 16.78 -1.50
C ASP A 102 -3.93 17.31 -0.85
N ILE A 103 -4.26 16.81 0.35
CA ILE A 103 -5.41 17.29 1.12
C ILE A 103 -5.24 18.77 1.50
N LYS A 104 -4.02 19.17 1.90
CA LYS A 104 -3.73 20.56 2.30
C LYS A 104 -3.82 21.53 1.13
N ASP A 105 -3.32 21.14 -0.04
CA ASP A 105 -3.35 21.99 -1.23
C ASP A 105 -4.78 22.07 -1.80
N ALA A 106 -5.52 20.96 -1.85
CA ALA A 106 -6.93 20.97 -2.20
C ALA A 106 -7.75 21.87 -1.25
N GLY A 107 -7.46 21.83 0.06
CA GLY A 107 -8.12 22.68 1.06
C GLY A 107 -7.84 24.18 0.86
N LYS A 108 -6.61 24.56 0.48
CA LYS A 108 -6.25 25.94 0.17
C LYS A 108 -6.98 26.46 -1.06
N ASP A 109 -7.04 25.65 -2.13
CA ASP A 109 -7.71 26.03 -3.37
C ASP A 109 -9.21 26.17 -3.21
N LEU A 110 -9.84 25.26 -2.45
CA LEU A 110 -11.25 25.37 -2.07
C LEU A 110 -11.52 26.65 -1.28
N LYS A 111 -10.67 26.98 -0.30
CA LYS A 111 -10.82 28.20 0.50
C LYS A 111 -10.67 29.47 -0.34
N LYS A 112 -9.74 29.47 -1.29
CA LYS A 112 -9.53 30.58 -2.22
C LYS A 112 -10.74 30.77 -3.15
N LYS A 113 -11.21 29.70 -3.78
CA LYS A 113 -12.41 29.72 -4.64
C LYS A 113 -13.66 30.14 -3.88
N ALA A 114 -13.85 29.65 -2.65
CA ALA A 114 -14.96 30.08 -1.81
C ALA A 114 -14.92 31.59 -1.51
N GLY A 115 -13.72 32.14 -1.24
CA GLY A 115 -13.54 33.57 -1.04
C GLY A 115 -13.82 34.42 -2.29
N GLU A 116 -13.43 33.92 -3.47
CA GLU A 116 -13.73 34.57 -4.76
C GLU A 116 -15.24 34.57 -5.04
N VAL A 117 -15.90 33.41 -4.91
CA VAL A 117 -17.36 33.29 -5.08
C VAL A 117 -18.13 34.19 -4.12
N GLN A 118 -17.70 34.28 -2.85
CA GLN A 118 -18.35 35.13 -1.87
C GLN A 118 -18.22 36.62 -2.22
N LYS A 119 -17.06 37.04 -2.75
CA LYS A 119 -16.86 38.43 -3.23
C LYS A 119 -17.73 38.71 -4.45
N ASP A 120 -17.83 37.79 -5.40
CA ASP A 120 -18.64 37.96 -6.60
C ASP A 120 -20.14 38.03 -6.28
N ILE A 121 -20.63 37.20 -5.36
CA ILE A 121 -22.01 37.26 -4.87
C ILE A 121 -22.29 38.61 -4.21
N LYS A 122 -21.37 39.09 -3.35
CA LYS A 122 -21.53 40.39 -2.68
C LYS A 122 -21.59 41.54 -3.69
N LYS A 123 -20.70 41.54 -4.68
CA LYS A 123 -20.63 42.56 -5.72
C LYS A 123 -21.90 42.59 -6.58
N LYS A 124 -22.38 41.42 -7.02
CA LYS A 124 -23.68 41.31 -7.74
C LYS A 124 -24.86 41.75 -6.88
N GLY A 125 -24.86 41.46 -5.59
CA GLY A 125 -25.92 41.92 -4.68
C GLY A 125 -25.97 43.44 -4.53
N GLU A 126 -24.81 44.10 -4.48
CA GLU A 126 -24.71 45.57 -4.44
C GLU A 126 -25.16 46.23 -5.76
N GLU A 127 -24.84 45.63 -6.90
CA GLU A 127 -25.30 46.08 -8.23
C GLU A 127 -26.83 45.99 -8.36
N LEU A 128 -27.42 44.87 -7.93
CA LEU A 128 -28.88 44.68 -7.94
C LEU A 128 -29.61 45.65 -7.00
N GLN A 129 -29.09 45.90 -5.80
CA GLN A 129 -29.69 46.89 -4.89
C GLN A 129 -29.66 48.31 -5.44
N LYS A 130 -28.61 48.67 -6.18
CA LYS A 130 -28.52 49.98 -6.85
C LYS A 130 -29.54 50.09 -7.97
N ALA A 131 -29.66 49.06 -8.81
CA ALA A 131 -30.63 49.03 -9.91
C ALA A 131 -32.08 49.18 -9.42
N VAL A 132 -32.45 48.48 -8.34
CA VAL A 132 -33.80 48.53 -7.73
C VAL A 132 -34.11 49.86 -7.05
N LYS A 133 -33.10 50.63 -6.63
CA LYS A 133 -33.29 51.98 -6.04
C LYS A 133 -33.32 53.11 -7.07
N SER A 134 -33.00 52.81 -8.33
CA SER A 134 -32.99 53.76 -9.44
C SER A 134 -34.19 53.63 -10.39
N GLU A 135 -35.07 52.66 -10.16
CA GLU A 135 -36.45 52.60 -10.69
C GLU A 135 -37.44 53.21 -9.68
#